data_AF-A0A1R4HH61-F1
#
_entry.id   AF-A0A1R4HH61-F1
#
_cell.length_a   1.000
_cell.length_b   1.000
_cell.length_c   1.000
_cell.angle_alpha   90.00
_cell.angle_beta   90.00
_cell.angle_gamma   90.00
#
_symmetry.space_group_name_H-M   'P 1'
#
loop_
_entity.id
_entity.type
_entity.pdbx_description
1 polymer ?
#
loop_
_entity_poly.entity_id
_entity_poly.type
_entity_poly.pdbx_seq_one_letter_code
_entity_poly.pdbx_strand_id
1 'polypeptide(L)'
;MDITVKDFLETTEGLVFAVVMPTLEQGKVLCFLRYVTEDHIWKKLSTEQANTYLKQHYPQYVYYSPVLDAHLHAVTLEHIALHHQPKQRLRQLLQSKHNDVIEDDAVQLCDLLQANTVNMAQLGITGSLLIRAQHSESDIDLVCYQKQTFQHCRQVIKSLIEQGHLQNLSATDWQEAYSRRDCSLSFSEYVWHEQRKYNKAMINGRKFDLSLINDPASSNTDSYRKCGAITLQCKVTDDSGAFDYPAEFAVDAEGIATVVSFTATYAGQAQRDESIEVSGVLECNQHGIKRIVVGSSREAHGESIRVLG
;
A
#
# COMPACT_ATOMS: atom_id res chain seq x y z
N MET A 1 3.01 18.22 12.57
CA MET A 1 1.99 17.41 11.89
C MET A 1 2.52 15.98 11.86
N ASP A 2 1.74 15.02 12.37
CA ASP A 2 2.15 13.61 12.41
C ASP A 2 1.62 12.93 11.15
N ILE A 3 2.48 12.84 10.13
CA ILE A 3 2.10 12.40 8.78
C ILE A 3 2.54 10.96 8.59
N THR A 4 1.62 10.12 8.11
CA THR A 4 1.87 8.69 7.91
C THR A 4 1.58 8.25 6.48
N VAL A 5 2.12 7.10 6.07
CA VAL A 5 1.74 6.49 4.80
C VAL A 5 0.24 6.23 4.77
N LYS A 6 -0.38 6.31 3.59
CA LYS A 6 -1.85 6.25 3.39
C LYS A 6 -2.63 7.49 3.87
N ASP A 7 -1.98 8.50 4.42
CA ASP A 7 -2.56 9.85 4.52
C ASP A 7 -2.55 10.53 3.17
N PHE A 8 -3.49 11.46 2.96
CA PHE A 8 -3.47 12.38 1.81
C PHE A 8 -3.19 13.82 2.28
N LEU A 9 -2.43 14.55 1.48
CA LEU A 9 -2.14 15.98 1.67
C LEU A 9 -2.81 16.75 0.55
N GLU A 10 -3.66 17.71 0.92
CA GLU A 10 -4.27 18.64 -0.01
C GLU A 10 -3.55 19.97 0.06
N THR A 11 -3.16 20.48 -1.11
CA THR A 11 -2.42 21.73 -1.25
C THR A 11 -3.34 22.93 -1.38
N THR A 12 -2.80 24.14 -1.23
CA THR A 12 -3.55 25.40 -1.40
C THR A 12 -4.16 25.56 -2.80
N GLU A 13 -3.61 24.87 -3.79
CA GLU A 13 -4.06 24.83 -5.18
C GLU A 13 -5.13 23.75 -5.43
N GLY A 14 -5.55 23.01 -4.39
CA GLY A 14 -6.56 21.97 -4.49
C GLY A 14 -6.06 20.65 -5.10
N LEU A 15 -4.75 20.40 -5.08
CA LEU A 15 -4.15 19.13 -5.50
C LEU A 15 -4.03 18.18 -4.31
N VAL A 16 -4.39 16.91 -4.48
CA VAL A 16 -4.34 15.90 -3.42
C VAL A 16 -3.27 14.85 -3.69
N PHE A 17 -2.30 14.78 -2.79
CA PHE A 17 -1.15 13.89 -2.84
C PHE A 17 -1.28 12.76 -1.83
N ALA A 18 -1.04 11.51 -2.24
CA ALA A 18 -0.87 10.39 -1.32
C ALA A 18 0.54 10.35 -0.77
N VAL A 19 0.68 10.24 0.55
CA VAL A 19 1.97 10.15 1.24
C VAL A 19 2.66 8.83 0.90
N VAL A 20 3.94 8.91 0.51
CA VAL A 20 4.79 7.76 0.18
C VAL A 20 5.65 7.38 1.36
N MET A 21 6.19 8.38 2.08
CA MET A 21 7.00 8.16 3.28
C MET A 21 6.58 9.11 4.39
N PRO A 22 6.60 8.64 5.65
CA PRO A 22 6.22 9.46 6.81
C PRO A 22 7.31 10.46 7.21
N THR A 23 8.56 10.23 6.78
CA THR A 23 9.70 11.09 7.12
C THR A 23 9.84 12.25 6.15
N LEU A 24 10.27 13.40 6.69
CA LEU A 24 10.57 14.57 5.88
C LEU A 24 11.94 14.43 5.22
N GLU A 25 12.01 14.73 3.94
CA GLU A 25 13.26 14.89 3.20
C GLU A 25 13.44 16.38 2.87
N GLN A 26 14.46 17.00 3.45
CA GLN A 26 14.76 18.44 3.26
C GLN A 26 13.52 19.34 3.51
N GLY A 27 12.76 19.05 4.57
CA GLY A 27 11.55 19.80 4.95
C GLY A 27 10.32 19.53 4.07
N LYS A 28 10.38 18.53 3.17
CA LYS A 28 9.28 18.15 2.29
C LYS A 28 8.75 16.76 2.65
N VAL A 29 7.45 16.57 2.50
CA VAL A 29 6.81 15.26 2.58
C VAL A 29 6.88 14.60 1.21
N LEU A 30 7.47 13.41 1.16
CA LEU A 30 7.52 12.59 -0.04
C LEU A 30 6.15 11.99 -0.34
N CYS A 31 5.64 12.26 -1.54
CA CYS A 31 4.27 11.95 -1.91
C CYS A 31 4.09 11.73 -3.42
N PHE A 32 2.89 11.35 -3.84
CA PHE A 32 2.49 11.27 -5.25
C PHE A 32 1.13 11.91 -5.46
N LEU A 33 0.99 12.72 -6.51
CA LEU A 33 -0.28 13.35 -6.87
C LEU A 33 -1.26 12.27 -7.30
N ARG A 34 -2.45 12.28 -6.71
CA ARG A 34 -3.48 11.27 -6.97
C ARG A 34 -4.78 11.86 -7.46
N TYR A 35 -5.18 13.01 -6.95
CA TYR A 35 -6.42 13.64 -7.36
C TYR A 35 -6.21 15.12 -7.65
N VAL A 36 -6.91 15.55 -8.69
CA VAL A 36 -7.12 16.96 -9.02
C VAL A 36 -8.62 17.20 -9.09
N THR A 37 -9.04 18.45 -8.98
CA THR A 37 -10.43 18.82 -9.28
C THR A 37 -10.53 19.40 -10.69
N GLU A 38 -11.47 18.91 -11.47
CA GLU A 38 -11.91 19.50 -12.74
C GLU A 38 -13.40 19.81 -12.58
N ASP A 39 -13.81 21.08 -12.74
CA ASP A 39 -15.19 21.54 -12.55
C ASP A 39 -15.83 21.12 -11.21
N HIS A 40 -15.04 21.21 -10.12
CA HIS A 40 -15.42 20.78 -8.76
C HIS A 40 -15.65 19.27 -8.59
N ILE A 41 -15.28 18.46 -9.59
CA ILE A 41 -15.36 17.00 -9.54
C ILE A 41 -13.95 16.42 -9.38
N TRP A 42 -13.81 15.45 -8.47
CA TRP A 42 -12.55 14.74 -8.28
C TRP A 42 -12.22 13.87 -9.49
N LYS A 43 -10.99 14.04 -10.01
CA LYS A 43 -10.42 13.21 -11.05
C LYS A 43 -9.17 12.52 -10.54
N LYS A 44 -9.19 11.18 -10.56
CA LYS A 44 -8.04 10.35 -10.21
C LYS A 44 -7.04 10.32 -11.37
N LEU A 45 -5.77 10.58 -11.08
CA LEU A 45 -4.68 10.55 -12.06
C LEU A 45 -3.87 9.25 -11.97
N SER A 46 -3.49 8.72 -13.13
CA SER A 46 -2.42 7.72 -13.25
C SER A 46 -1.05 8.35 -12.91
N THR A 47 0.00 7.53 -12.76
CA THR A 47 1.36 8.04 -12.52
C THR A 47 1.80 9.00 -13.62
N GLU A 48 1.62 8.57 -14.87
CA GLU A 48 2.06 9.30 -16.05
C GLU A 48 1.29 10.61 -16.21
N GLN A 49 -0.03 10.56 -15.99
CA GLN A 49 -0.87 11.76 -15.99
C GLN A 49 -0.44 12.74 -14.89
N ALA A 50 -0.20 12.25 -13.67
CA ALA A 50 0.25 13.07 -12.55
C ALA A 50 1.62 13.71 -12.81
N ASN A 51 2.58 12.93 -13.31
CA ASN A 51 3.91 13.43 -13.68
C ASN A 51 3.84 14.51 -14.77
N THR A 52 3.04 14.28 -15.81
CA THR A 52 2.85 15.23 -16.92
C THR A 52 2.19 16.51 -16.43
N TYR A 53 1.12 16.38 -15.64
CA TYR A 53 0.36 17.50 -15.09
C TYR A 53 1.23 18.40 -14.21
N LEU A 54 2.01 17.82 -13.28
CA LEU A 54 2.90 18.61 -12.42
C LEU A 54 4.01 19.30 -13.19
N LYS A 55 4.66 18.62 -14.15
CA LYS A 55 5.69 19.24 -14.98
C LYS A 55 5.19 20.46 -15.76
N GLN A 56 3.92 20.45 -16.17
CA GLN A 56 3.31 21.53 -16.95
C GLN A 56 2.77 22.68 -16.10
N HIS A 57 2.15 22.37 -14.95
CA HIS A 57 1.38 23.35 -14.19
C HIS A 57 1.97 23.70 -12.83
N TYR A 58 2.63 22.74 -12.17
CA TYR A 58 3.13 22.89 -10.80
C TYR A 58 4.51 22.23 -10.63
N PRO A 59 5.54 22.70 -11.36
CA PRO A 59 6.85 22.08 -11.37
C PRO A 59 7.54 22.09 -9.99
N GLN A 60 7.11 22.97 -9.07
CA GLN A 60 7.60 23.00 -7.70
C GLN A 60 7.37 21.71 -6.90
N TYR A 61 6.37 20.91 -7.29
CA TYR A 61 6.06 19.64 -6.64
C TYR A 61 6.83 18.45 -7.23
N VAL A 62 7.52 18.62 -8.36
CA VAL A 62 8.36 17.55 -8.95
C VAL A 62 9.67 17.46 -8.17
N TYR A 63 10.04 16.24 -7.76
CA TYR A 63 11.18 16.04 -6.87
C TYR A 63 12.00 14.79 -7.21
N TYR A 64 13.28 14.82 -6.90
CA TYR A 64 14.16 13.65 -6.92
C TYR A 64 14.63 13.41 -5.49
N SER A 65 14.34 12.23 -4.94
CA SER A 65 14.79 11.83 -3.61
C SER A 65 16.16 11.18 -3.69
N PRO A 66 17.20 11.76 -3.07
CA PRO A 66 18.49 11.10 -2.95
C PRO A 66 18.45 9.89 -1.99
N VAL A 67 17.50 9.83 -1.04
CA VAL A 67 17.34 8.68 -0.15
C VAL A 67 16.76 7.46 -0.88
N LEU A 68 15.78 7.69 -1.76
CA LEU A 68 15.15 6.63 -2.55
C LEU A 68 15.82 6.38 -3.91
N ASP A 69 16.71 7.29 -4.34
CA ASP A 69 17.29 7.31 -5.69
C ASP A 69 16.20 7.19 -6.78
N ALA A 70 15.17 8.05 -6.67
CA ALA A 70 13.96 7.98 -7.50
C ALA A 70 13.31 9.36 -7.71
N HIS A 71 12.63 9.51 -8.85
CA HIS A 71 11.75 10.64 -9.11
C HIS A 71 10.36 10.40 -8.54
N LEU A 72 9.87 11.37 -7.77
CA LEU A 72 8.52 11.40 -7.21
C LEU A 72 8.07 12.84 -7.00
N HIS A 73 7.06 13.05 -6.16
CA HIS A 73 6.62 14.40 -5.81
C HIS A 73 6.95 14.71 -4.36
N ALA A 74 7.02 15.99 -4.03
CA ALA A 74 7.25 16.42 -2.67
C ALA A 74 6.51 17.73 -2.37
N VAL A 75 5.88 17.81 -1.21
CA VAL A 75 5.13 18.99 -0.75
C VAL A 75 5.79 19.52 0.52
N THR A 76 6.15 20.80 0.55
CA THR A 76 6.62 21.47 1.77
C THR A 76 5.47 21.67 2.74
N LEU A 77 5.75 21.65 4.05
CA LEU A 77 4.71 21.79 5.09
C LEU A 77 3.86 23.07 4.93
N GLU A 78 4.45 24.17 4.46
CA GLU A 78 3.78 25.45 4.22
C GLU A 78 2.73 25.43 3.10
N HIS A 79 2.82 24.48 2.15
CA HIS A 79 1.87 24.35 1.04
C HIS A 79 0.75 23.36 1.34
N ILE A 80 0.74 22.74 2.54
CA ILE A 80 -0.32 21.82 2.96
C ILE A 80 -1.48 22.63 3.51
N ALA A 81 -2.59 22.67 2.79
CA ALA A 81 -3.83 23.31 3.22
C ALA A 81 -4.66 22.39 4.12
N LEU A 82 -4.71 21.09 3.81
CA LEU A 82 -5.47 20.10 4.59
C LEU A 82 -4.74 18.75 4.62
N HIS A 83 -4.73 18.14 5.80
CA HIS A 83 -4.18 16.80 6.04
C HIS A 83 -5.33 15.83 6.29
N HIS A 84 -5.53 14.92 5.34
CA HIS A 84 -6.58 13.91 5.40
C HIS A 84 -6.06 12.65 6.06
N GLN A 85 -6.64 12.30 7.21
CA GLN A 85 -6.18 11.22 8.08
C GLN A 85 -7.17 10.03 8.10
N PRO A 86 -6.76 8.79 7.77
CA PRO A 86 -7.66 7.64 7.71
C PRO A 86 -8.41 7.32 9.01
N LYS A 87 -7.76 7.46 10.18
CA LYS A 87 -8.44 7.25 11.49
C LYS A 87 -9.55 8.27 11.72
N GLN A 88 -9.29 9.53 11.37
CA GLN A 88 -10.29 10.59 11.53
C GLN A 88 -11.47 10.36 10.58
N ARG A 89 -11.18 10.01 9.32
CA ARG A 89 -12.24 9.72 8.35
C ARG A 89 -13.11 8.55 8.77
N LEU A 90 -12.53 7.46 9.26
CA LEU A 90 -13.30 6.30 9.72
C LEU A 90 -14.19 6.67 10.91
N ARG A 91 -13.67 7.43 11.89
CA ARG A 91 -14.49 7.91 13.02
C ARG A 91 -15.67 8.76 12.55
N GLN A 92 -15.45 9.68 11.61
CA GLN A 92 -16.53 10.49 11.04
C GLN A 92 -17.57 9.62 10.33
N LEU A 93 -17.12 8.61 9.57
CA LEU A 93 -17.98 7.69 8.85
C LEU A 93 -18.91 6.91 9.82
N LEU A 94 -18.35 6.35 10.89
CA LEU A 94 -19.11 5.58 11.90
C LEU A 94 -20.06 6.44 12.75
N GLN A 95 -19.86 7.76 12.81
CA GLN A 95 -20.66 8.69 13.62
C GLN A 95 -21.71 9.46 12.82
N SER A 96 -21.68 9.38 11.50
CA SER A 96 -22.53 10.19 10.62
C SER A 96 -23.59 9.34 9.95
N LYS A 97 -24.77 9.94 9.71
CA LYS A 97 -25.70 9.41 8.72
C LYS A 97 -25.11 9.65 7.33
N HIS A 98 -25.09 8.61 6.51
CA HIS A 98 -24.61 8.62 5.15
C HIS A 98 -25.74 8.23 4.22
N ASN A 99 -25.72 8.76 3.00
CA ASN A 99 -26.68 8.45 1.91
C ASN A 99 -25.92 7.88 0.70
N ASP A 100 -24.76 7.27 0.95
CA ASP A 100 -23.84 6.75 -0.05
C ASP A 100 -23.65 5.25 0.22
N VAL A 101 -23.97 4.43 -0.78
CA VAL A 101 -23.97 2.97 -0.65
C VAL A 101 -22.58 2.40 -0.35
N ILE A 102 -21.51 3.08 -0.78
CA ILE A 102 -20.13 2.66 -0.54
C ILE A 102 -19.74 2.97 0.90
N GLU A 103 -20.20 4.12 1.42
CA GLU A 103 -20.10 4.45 2.84
C GLU A 103 -20.89 3.43 3.69
N ASP A 104 -22.11 3.05 3.29
CA ASP A 104 -22.92 2.02 3.96
C ASP A 104 -22.18 0.66 4.01
N ASP A 105 -21.62 0.22 2.88
CA ASP A 105 -20.85 -1.02 2.80
C ASP A 105 -19.60 -0.98 3.69
N ALA A 106 -18.91 0.17 3.75
CA ALA A 106 -17.75 0.34 4.62
C ALA A 106 -18.13 0.30 6.12
N VAL A 107 -19.27 0.87 6.50
CA VAL A 107 -19.78 0.79 7.87
C VAL A 107 -20.18 -0.65 8.22
N GLN A 108 -20.92 -1.34 7.35
CA GLN A 108 -21.28 -2.74 7.56
C GLN A 108 -20.05 -3.65 7.70
N LEU A 109 -18.99 -3.40 6.92
CA LEU A 109 -17.72 -4.12 7.06
C LEU A 109 -17.10 -3.87 8.44
N CYS A 110 -17.10 -2.63 8.91
CA CYS A 110 -16.59 -2.28 10.24
C CYS A 110 -17.41 -2.93 11.36
N ASP A 111 -18.73 -2.97 11.24
CA ASP A 111 -19.62 -3.62 12.20
C ASP A 111 -19.35 -5.13 12.28
N LEU A 112 -19.16 -5.80 11.14
CA LEU A 112 -18.78 -7.23 11.10
C LEU A 112 -17.43 -7.48 11.78
N LEU A 113 -16.42 -6.65 11.49
CA LEU A 113 -15.11 -6.76 12.12
C LEU A 113 -15.20 -6.50 13.63
N GLN A 114 -15.95 -5.47 14.05
CA GLN A 114 -16.14 -5.12 15.45
C GLN A 114 -16.88 -6.21 16.23
N ALA A 115 -17.92 -6.80 15.65
CA ALA A 115 -18.65 -7.94 16.22
C ALA A 115 -17.73 -9.16 16.45
N ASN A 116 -16.65 -9.27 15.67
CA ASN A 116 -15.60 -10.26 15.81
C ASN A 116 -14.38 -9.74 16.59
N THR A 117 -14.60 -8.79 17.51
CA THR A 117 -13.61 -8.27 18.48
C THR A 117 -12.41 -7.53 17.87
N VAL A 118 -12.51 -7.07 16.62
CA VAL A 118 -11.50 -6.18 16.05
C VAL A 118 -11.59 -4.80 16.71
N ASN A 119 -10.47 -4.28 17.19
CA ASN A 119 -10.41 -2.96 17.79
C ASN A 119 -10.48 -1.86 16.72
N MET A 120 -11.65 -1.23 16.57
CA MET A 120 -11.87 -0.13 15.62
C MET A 120 -10.93 1.08 15.83
N ALA A 121 -10.39 1.29 17.04
CA ALA A 121 -9.44 2.38 17.29
C ALA A 121 -8.09 2.18 16.57
N GLN A 122 -7.81 0.94 16.13
CA GLN A 122 -6.63 0.59 15.35
C GLN A 122 -6.89 0.54 13.85
N LEU A 123 -8.09 0.92 13.39
CA LEU A 123 -8.42 0.98 11.97
C LEU A 123 -8.57 2.43 11.49
N GLY A 124 -8.45 2.59 10.17
CA GLY A 124 -8.78 3.80 9.43
C GLY A 124 -9.25 3.44 8.02
N ILE A 125 -9.72 4.43 7.27
CA ILE A 125 -10.15 4.26 5.88
C ILE A 125 -9.43 5.27 4.98
N THR A 126 -8.82 4.79 3.91
CA THR A 126 -8.01 5.60 2.97
C THR A 126 -8.64 5.58 1.57
N GLY A 127 -7.86 5.89 0.53
CA GLY A 127 -8.30 5.79 -0.86
C GLY A 127 -9.31 6.87 -1.23
N SER A 128 -10.27 6.54 -2.09
CA SER A 128 -11.29 7.49 -2.53
C SER A 128 -12.21 7.94 -1.40
N LEU A 129 -12.55 7.03 -0.47
CA LEU A 129 -13.38 7.33 0.69
C LEU A 129 -12.73 8.34 1.64
N LEU A 130 -11.39 8.44 1.67
CA LEU A 130 -10.65 9.39 2.51
C LEU A 130 -11.07 10.84 2.25
N ILE A 131 -11.16 11.20 0.98
CA ILE A 131 -11.44 12.56 0.50
C ILE A 131 -12.84 12.72 -0.11
N ARG A 132 -13.70 11.71 0.07
CA ARG A 132 -15.05 11.66 -0.50
C ARG A 132 -15.06 11.73 -2.05
N ALA A 133 -14.08 11.09 -2.68
CA ALA A 133 -13.91 11.00 -4.13
C ALA A 133 -14.37 9.66 -4.71
N GLN A 134 -15.16 8.88 -3.97
CA GLN A 134 -15.64 7.59 -4.41
C GLN A 134 -16.68 7.70 -5.53
N HIS A 135 -16.75 6.67 -6.35
CA HIS A 135 -17.75 6.43 -7.40
C HIS A 135 -18.15 4.94 -7.37
N SER A 136 -19.14 4.52 -8.18
CA SER A 136 -19.73 3.16 -8.10
C SER A 136 -18.73 2.00 -8.08
N GLU A 137 -17.62 2.12 -8.82
CA GLU A 137 -16.56 1.10 -8.91
C GLU A 137 -15.43 1.28 -7.87
N SER A 138 -15.63 2.15 -6.88
CA SER A 138 -14.63 2.33 -5.82
C SER A 138 -14.61 1.15 -4.87
N ASP A 139 -13.38 0.75 -4.53
CA ASP A 139 -13.09 -0.23 -3.50
C ASP A 139 -13.12 0.43 -2.10
N ILE A 140 -13.20 -0.39 -1.05
CA ILE A 140 -13.02 0.05 0.33
C ILE A 140 -11.56 -0.23 0.76
N ASP A 141 -10.79 0.82 1.02
CA ASP A 141 -9.39 0.69 1.47
C ASP A 141 -9.30 0.86 2.99
N LEU A 142 -9.24 -0.23 3.74
CA LEU A 142 -8.98 -0.21 5.18
C LEU A 142 -7.48 -0.20 5.48
N VAL A 143 -7.12 0.52 6.54
CA VAL A 143 -5.76 0.53 7.09
C VAL A 143 -5.78 0.14 8.56
N CYS A 144 -4.79 -0.64 8.99
CA CYS A 144 -4.61 -1.07 10.37
C CYS A 144 -3.27 -0.54 10.91
N TYR A 145 -3.25 -0.04 12.13
CA TYR A 145 -2.08 0.60 12.73
C TYR A 145 -1.34 -0.29 13.75
N GLN A 146 -1.78 -1.52 13.94
CA GLN A 146 -1.17 -2.45 14.89
C GLN A 146 -1.05 -3.85 14.29
N LYS A 147 0.17 -4.41 14.28
CA LYS A 147 0.48 -5.73 13.72
C LYS A 147 -0.45 -6.83 14.27
N GLN A 148 -0.64 -6.88 15.59
CA GLN A 148 -1.49 -7.89 16.22
C GLN A 148 -2.95 -7.75 15.77
N THR A 149 -3.50 -6.53 15.73
CA THR A 149 -4.87 -6.30 15.23
C THR A 149 -4.98 -6.65 13.75
N PHE A 150 -3.98 -6.33 12.92
CA PHE A 150 -3.96 -6.70 11.52
C PHE A 150 -4.01 -8.22 11.31
N GLN A 151 -3.22 -8.98 12.08
CA GLN A 151 -3.28 -10.45 12.04
C GLN A 151 -4.64 -10.98 12.48
N HIS A 152 -5.22 -10.42 13.54
CA HIS A 152 -6.57 -10.75 13.98
C HIS A 152 -7.62 -10.45 12.90
N CYS A 153 -7.54 -9.28 12.24
CA CYS A 153 -8.42 -8.94 11.12
C CYS A 153 -8.35 -9.98 9.99
N ARG A 154 -7.15 -10.44 9.61
CA ARG A 154 -6.99 -11.47 8.57
C ARG A 154 -7.67 -12.78 8.95
N GLN A 155 -7.53 -13.21 10.20
CA GLN A 155 -8.20 -14.40 10.73
C GLN A 155 -9.73 -14.25 10.73
N VAL A 156 -10.23 -13.07 11.14
CA VAL A 156 -11.65 -12.73 11.11
C VAL A 156 -12.18 -12.70 9.67
N ILE A 157 -11.48 -12.06 8.73
CA ILE A 157 -11.85 -12.02 7.31
C ILE A 157 -11.96 -13.45 6.75
N LYS A 158 -10.96 -14.30 7.01
CA LYS A 158 -11.00 -15.72 6.63
C LYS A 158 -12.26 -16.41 7.17
N SER A 159 -12.54 -16.25 8.47
CA SER A 159 -13.69 -16.88 9.10
C SER A 159 -15.03 -16.37 8.55
N LEU A 160 -15.15 -15.06 8.30
CA LEU A 160 -16.34 -14.45 7.73
C LEU A 160 -16.59 -14.91 6.28
N ILE A 161 -15.53 -15.17 5.50
CA ILE A 161 -15.64 -15.81 4.19
C ILE A 161 -16.19 -17.24 4.32
N GLU A 162 -15.62 -18.03 5.23
CA GLU A 162 -16.07 -19.41 5.48
C GLU A 162 -17.52 -19.49 5.97
N GLN A 163 -17.98 -18.48 6.70
CA GLN A 163 -19.36 -18.35 7.20
C GLN A 163 -20.33 -17.74 6.17
N GLY A 164 -19.84 -17.26 5.01
CA GLY A 164 -20.65 -16.64 3.97
C GLY A 164 -21.10 -15.20 4.28
N HIS A 165 -20.53 -14.56 5.30
CA HIS A 165 -20.76 -13.13 5.60
C HIS A 165 -19.92 -12.20 4.70
N LEU A 166 -18.77 -12.69 4.24
CA LEU A 166 -17.95 -12.06 3.21
C LEU A 166 -17.78 -13.02 2.04
N GLN A 167 -17.38 -12.49 0.89
CA GLN A 167 -17.20 -13.27 -0.33
C GLN A 167 -15.74 -13.24 -0.79
N ASN A 168 -15.29 -14.35 -1.37
CA ASN A 168 -14.07 -14.33 -2.18
C ASN A 168 -14.30 -13.51 -3.45
N LEU A 169 -13.24 -12.94 -3.99
CA LEU A 169 -13.25 -12.34 -5.32
C LEU A 169 -13.62 -13.37 -6.37
N SER A 170 -14.45 -12.97 -7.34
CA SER A 170 -14.75 -13.79 -8.52
C SER A 170 -13.55 -13.87 -9.46
N ALA A 171 -13.59 -14.78 -10.44
CA ALA A 171 -12.55 -14.86 -11.47
C ALA A 171 -12.38 -13.53 -12.23
N THR A 172 -13.48 -12.82 -12.50
CA THR A 172 -13.45 -11.50 -13.15
C THR A 172 -12.77 -10.47 -12.26
N ASP A 173 -13.11 -10.42 -10.96
CA ASP A 173 -12.50 -9.49 -10.01
C ASP A 173 -10.99 -9.74 -9.87
N TRP A 174 -10.58 -11.02 -9.87
CA TRP A 174 -9.16 -11.38 -9.89
C TRP A 174 -8.46 -10.94 -11.17
N GLN A 175 -9.11 -11.11 -12.33
CA GLN A 175 -8.54 -10.70 -13.62
C GLN A 175 -8.35 -9.18 -13.67
N GLU A 176 -9.31 -8.41 -13.17
CA GLU A 176 -9.22 -6.96 -13.05
C GLU A 176 -8.16 -6.51 -12.04
N ALA A 177 -8.04 -7.21 -10.91
CA ALA A 177 -6.99 -6.92 -9.94
C ALA A 177 -5.61 -7.18 -10.54
N TYR A 178 -5.45 -8.28 -11.28
CA TYR A 178 -4.21 -8.68 -11.93
C TYR A 178 -3.79 -7.73 -13.06
N SER A 179 -4.72 -7.29 -13.91
CA SER A 179 -4.43 -6.38 -15.04
C SER A 179 -3.86 -5.02 -14.62
N ARG A 180 -4.09 -4.62 -13.36
CA ARG A 180 -3.56 -3.38 -12.77
C ARG A 180 -2.13 -3.52 -12.22
N ARG A 181 -1.57 -4.73 -12.12
CA ARG A 181 -0.29 -4.99 -11.42
C ARG A 181 0.93 -5.08 -12.32
N ASP A 182 0.76 -5.32 -13.62
CA ASP A 182 1.84 -5.45 -14.61
C ASP A 182 3.06 -6.24 -14.09
N CYS A 183 2.79 -7.32 -13.37
CA CYS A 183 3.80 -8.10 -12.65
C CYS A 183 4.22 -9.33 -13.48
N SER A 184 5.40 -9.89 -13.21
CA SER A 184 5.90 -11.06 -13.94
C SER A 184 5.33 -12.40 -13.48
N LEU A 185 4.47 -12.43 -12.46
CA LEU A 185 3.76 -13.66 -12.05
C LEU A 185 2.71 -14.02 -13.10
N SER A 186 2.47 -15.31 -13.33
CA SER A 186 1.27 -15.73 -14.07
C SER A 186 -0.01 -15.40 -13.28
N PHE A 187 -1.14 -15.33 -13.97
CA PHE A 187 -2.44 -15.10 -13.32
C PHE A 187 -2.74 -16.13 -12.23
N SER A 188 -2.47 -17.42 -12.47
CA SER A 188 -2.67 -18.48 -11.48
C SER A 188 -1.79 -18.31 -10.24
N GLU A 189 -0.53 -17.92 -10.42
CA GLU A 189 0.39 -17.68 -9.32
C GLU A 189 -0.05 -16.46 -8.50
N TYR A 190 -0.42 -15.37 -9.19
CA TYR A 190 -0.94 -14.17 -8.55
C TYR A 190 -2.18 -14.48 -7.69
N VAL A 191 -3.17 -15.19 -8.25
CA VAL A 191 -4.40 -15.54 -7.53
C VAL A 191 -4.11 -16.45 -6.33
N TRP A 192 -3.30 -17.50 -6.52
CA TRP A 192 -2.91 -18.39 -5.43
C TRP A 192 -2.26 -17.63 -4.27
N HIS A 193 -1.35 -16.70 -4.60
CA HIS A 193 -0.70 -15.85 -3.61
C HIS A 193 -1.65 -14.88 -2.92
N GLU A 194 -2.54 -14.21 -3.65
CA GLU A 194 -3.45 -13.24 -3.04
C GLU A 194 -4.50 -13.92 -2.14
N GLN A 195 -5.00 -15.09 -2.53
CA GLN A 195 -6.04 -15.81 -1.78
C GLN A 195 -5.60 -16.24 -0.37
N ARG A 196 -4.32 -16.59 -0.19
CA ARG A 196 -3.78 -16.99 1.13
C ARG A 196 -3.43 -15.79 2.04
N LYS A 197 -3.51 -14.55 1.53
CA LYS A 197 -3.20 -13.35 2.33
C LYS A 197 -4.36 -12.95 3.24
N TYR A 198 -5.61 -13.22 2.87
CA TYR A 198 -6.81 -12.81 3.65
C TYR A 198 -6.82 -11.34 4.06
N ASN A 199 -6.21 -10.48 3.25
CA ASN A 199 -6.21 -9.03 3.40
C ASN A 199 -7.07 -8.35 2.31
N LYS A 200 -7.89 -9.13 1.60
CA LYS A 200 -8.77 -8.70 0.53
C LYS A 200 -9.95 -9.65 0.44
N ALA A 201 -11.16 -9.12 0.34
CA ALA A 201 -12.38 -9.88 0.13
C ALA A 201 -13.47 -8.96 -0.45
N MET A 202 -14.71 -9.42 -0.48
CA MET A 202 -15.85 -8.63 -0.90
C MET A 202 -16.95 -8.59 0.16
N ILE A 203 -17.58 -7.42 0.29
CA ILE A 203 -18.80 -7.20 1.07
C ILE A 203 -19.86 -6.62 0.14
N ASN A 204 -21.06 -7.21 0.10
CA ASN A 204 -22.16 -6.73 -0.76
C ASN A 204 -21.78 -6.52 -2.24
N GLY A 205 -20.88 -7.36 -2.78
CA GLY A 205 -20.37 -7.22 -4.15
C GLY A 205 -19.27 -6.15 -4.31
N ARG A 206 -18.83 -5.51 -3.23
CA ARG A 206 -17.76 -4.50 -3.21
C ARG A 206 -16.46 -5.08 -2.72
N LYS A 207 -15.38 -4.91 -3.49
CA LYS A 207 -14.04 -5.27 -3.04
C LYS A 207 -13.59 -4.36 -1.90
N PHE A 208 -12.92 -4.95 -0.93
CA PHE A 208 -12.14 -4.20 0.06
C PHE A 208 -10.75 -4.79 0.20
N ASP A 209 -9.79 -3.93 0.53
CA ASP A 209 -8.40 -4.27 0.85
C ASP A 209 -8.07 -3.80 2.27
N LEU A 210 -7.23 -4.57 2.98
CA LEU A 210 -6.71 -4.25 4.30
C LEU A 210 -5.19 -4.12 4.21
N SER A 211 -4.67 -2.94 4.54
CA SER A 211 -3.22 -2.68 4.62
C SER A 211 -2.77 -2.48 6.06
N LEU A 212 -1.55 -2.90 6.39
CA LEU A 212 -0.88 -2.53 7.64
C LEU A 212 -0.09 -1.23 7.43
N ILE A 213 -0.15 -0.33 8.40
CA ILE A 213 0.71 0.84 8.53
C ILE A 213 1.65 0.60 9.70
N ASN A 214 2.95 0.66 9.43
CA ASN A 214 3.98 0.54 10.45
C ASN A 214 4.05 1.79 11.32
N ASP A 215 4.53 1.62 12.56
CA ASP A 215 4.96 2.73 13.39
C ASP A 215 6.16 3.43 12.71
N PRO A 216 6.13 4.77 12.49
CA PRO A 216 7.24 5.52 11.94
C PRO A 216 8.58 5.29 12.66
N ALA A 217 8.56 4.90 13.94
CA ALA A 217 9.76 4.65 14.74
C ALA A 217 10.59 3.45 14.27
N SER A 218 10.07 2.57 13.40
CA SER A 218 10.78 1.38 12.93
C SER A 218 11.54 1.58 11.62
N SER A 219 11.52 2.77 11.00
CA SER A 219 12.21 2.97 9.72
C SER A 219 13.72 3.08 9.92
N ASN A 220 14.46 2.06 9.48
CA ASN A 220 15.91 2.10 9.43
C ASN A 220 16.34 3.18 8.43
N THR A 221 17.03 4.23 8.90
CA THR A 221 17.39 5.42 8.11
C THR A 221 18.63 5.21 7.24
N ASP A 222 19.11 3.98 7.11
CA ASP A 222 20.28 3.66 6.30
C ASP A 222 20.04 4.03 4.84
N SER A 223 20.96 4.81 4.28
CA SER A 223 20.99 5.08 2.84
C SER A 223 21.54 3.87 2.10
N TYR A 224 20.78 3.35 1.16
CA TYR A 224 21.19 2.28 0.26
C TYR A 224 21.54 2.84 -1.11
N ARG A 225 22.47 2.18 -1.81
CA ARG A 225 22.79 2.48 -3.21
C ARG A 225 22.50 1.27 -4.08
N LYS A 226 21.91 1.52 -5.25
CA LYS A 226 21.65 0.49 -6.26
C LYS A 226 22.96 -0.04 -6.82
N CYS A 227 23.10 -1.36 -6.83
CA CYS A 227 24.29 -2.12 -7.27
C CYS A 227 24.04 -2.95 -8.53
N GLY A 228 22.86 -2.84 -9.15
CA GLY A 228 22.48 -3.55 -10.37
C GLY A 228 21.37 -4.57 -10.15
N ALA A 229 20.83 -5.10 -11.25
CA ALA A 229 19.80 -6.13 -11.20
C ALA A 229 20.39 -7.48 -10.77
N ILE A 230 19.61 -8.28 -10.05
CA ILE A 230 19.96 -9.63 -9.61
C ILE A 230 18.73 -10.53 -9.62
N THR A 231 18.94 -11.81 -9.94
CA THR A 231 17.94 -12.87 -9.75
C THR A 231 18.60 -14.02 -8.99
N LEU A 232 17.94 -14.52 -7.93
CA LEU A 232 18.42 -15.66 -7.17
C LEU A 232 17.28 -16.46 -6.53
N GLN A 233 17.59 -17.68 -6.11
CA GLN A 233 16.70 -18.50 -5.30
C GLN A 233 17.24 -18.59 -3.87
N CYS A 234 16.35 -18.43 -2.88
CA CYS A 234 16.72 -18.48 -1.46
C CYS A 234 15.54 -18.94 -0.61
N LYS A 235 15.80 -19.26 0.66
CA LYS A 235 14.78 -19.64 1.62
C LYS A 235 14.45 -18.46 2.53
N VAL A 236 13.17 -18.22 2.79
CA VAL A 236 12.72 -17.21 3.75
C VAL A 236 12.92 -17.72 5.18
N THR A 237 13.65 -16.95 6.00
CA THR A 237 13.94 -17.29 7.40
C THR A 237 13.07 -16.53 8.39
N ASP A 238 12.56 -15.35 8.01
CA ASP A 238 11.60 -14.57 8.80
C ASP A 238 10.67 -13.77 7.88
N ASP A 239 9.37 -13.82 8.18
CA ASP A 239 8.27 -13.14 7.48
C ASP A 239 7.50 -12.18 8.41
N SER A 240 8.05 -11.84 9.58
CA SER A 240 7.45 -10.91 10.54
C SER A 240 7.20 -9.49 9.99
N GLY A 241 7.94 -9.12 8.93
CA GLY A 241 7.79 -7.90 8.14
C GLY A 241 7.02 -8.08 6.83
N ALA A 242 6.38 -9.22 6.56
CA ALA A 242 5.82 -9.51 5.24
C ALA A 242 4.72 -8.51 4.81
N PHE A 243 3.96 -7.94 5.75
CA PHE A 243 2.90 -6.97 5.47
C PHE A 243 3.27 -5.53 5.81
N ASP A 244 4.51 -5.31 6.23
CA ASP A 244 5.04 -3.99 6.55
C ASP A 244 5.12 -3.12 5.28
N TYR A 245 5.44 -1.84 5.45
CA TYR A 245 5.76 -0.97 4.33
C TYR A 245 7.14 -0.32 4.53
N PRO A 246 8.15 -0.68 3.71
CA PRO A 246 8.13 -1.77 2.73
C PRO A 246 7.92 -3.14 3.38
N ALA A 247 7.41 -4.11 2.61
CA ALA A 247 7.37 -5.50 3.04
C ALA A 247 8.80 -6.03 3.12
N GLU A 248 9.12 -6.80 4.16
CA GLU A 248 10.47 -7.29 4.41
C GLU A 248 10.46 -8.79 4.72
N PHE A 249 11.38 -9.51 4.08
CA PHE A 249 11.61 -10.93 4.27
C PHE A 249 13.10 -11.14 4.56
N ALA A 250 13.45 -11.71 5.71
CA ALA A 250 14.81 -12.18 5.95
C ALA A 250 15.04 -13.48 5.16
N VAL A 251 16.22 -13.61 4.56
CA VAL A 251 16.52 -14.73 3.66
C VAL A 251 17.85 -15.40 3.98
N ASP A 252 17.92 -16.69 3.69
CA ASP A 252 19.17 -17.46 3.68
C ASP A 252 19.79 -17.40 2.28
N ALA A 253 20.63 -16.39 2.06
CA ALA A 253 21.35 -16.15 0.81
C ALA A 253 22.74 -15.56 1.08
N GLU A 254 23.76 -16.05 0.38
CA GLU A 254 25.14 -15.61 0.62
C GLU A 254 25.31 -14.10 0.41
N GLY A 255 25.65 -13.40 1.49
CA GLY A 255 25.91 -11.96 1.48
C GLY A 255 24.67 -11.08 1.29
N ILE A 256 23.45 -11.62 1.37
CA ILE A 256 22.19 -10.86 1.23
C ILE A 256 21.33 -11.12 2.47
N ALA A 257 21.03 -10.06 3.22
CA ALA A 257 20.31 -10.18 4.47
C ALA A 257 18.80 -10.27 4.27
N THR A 258 18.25 -9.43 3.38
CA THR A 258 16.80 -9.27 3.24
C THR A 258 16.37 -9.05 1.79
N VAL A 259 15.12 -9.43 1.51
CA VAL A 259 14.36 -9.00 0.34
C VAL A 259 13.31 -8.02 0.82
N VAL A 260 13.23 -6.84 0.20
CA VAL A 260 12.24 -5.81 0.52
C VAL A 260 11.35 -5.50 -0.67
N SER A 261 10.08 -5.19 -0.43
CA SER A 261 9.16 -4.76 -1.48
C SER A 261 8.39 -3.49 -1.15
N PHE A 262 8.46 -2.53 -2.07
CA PHE A 262 7.72 -1.26 -2.00
C PHE A 262 6.39 -1.30 -2.75
N THR A 263 6.07 -2.42 -3.40
CA THR A 263 4.78 -2.62 -4.07
C THR A 263 3.84 -3.46 -3.24
N ALA A 264 2.57 -3.06 -3.20
CA ALA A 264 1.52 -3.83 -2.54
C ALA A 264 1.31 -5.22 -3.16
N THR A 265 1.82 -5.48 -4.38
CA THR A 265 1.71 -6.78 -5.05
C THR A 265 2.43 -7.88 -4.25
N TYR A 266 3.62 -7.57 -3.72
CA TYR A 266 4.44 -8.56 -3.01
C TYR A 266 4.38 -8.40 -1.48
N ALA A 267 3.49 -7.55 -0.96
CA ALA A 267 3.16 -7.55 0.46
C ALA A 267 2.48 -8.89 0.81
N GLY A 268 2.98 -9.56 1.86
CA GLY A 268 2.51 -10.87 2.30
C GLY A 268 2.87 -12.01 1.34
N GLN A 269 3.86 -11.82 0.46
CA GLN A 269 4.08 -12.72 -0.66
C GLN A 269 4.60 -14.09 -0.28
N ALA A 270 5.53 -14.15 0.67
CA ALA A 270 6.19 -15.37 1.11
C ALA A 270 6.06 -15.53 2.63
N GLN A 271 6.14 -16.77 3.10
CA GLN A 271 6.08 -17.15 4.51
C GLN A 271 7.41 -17.74 4.94
N ARG A 272 7.66 -17.72 6.25
CA ARG A 272 8.79 -18.42 6.83
C ARG A 272 8.84 -19.87 6.33
N ASP A 273 10.05 -20.32 6.01
CA ASP A 273 10.38 -21.63 5.47
C ASP A 273 10.03 -21.90 4.00
N GLU A 274 9.34 -20.98 3.31
CA GLU A 274 9.12 -21.08 1.86
C GLU A 274 10.42 -20.78 1.08
N SER A 275 10.61 -21.48 -0.04
CA SER A 275 11.65 -21.13 -1.01
C SER A 275 11.08 -20.12 -2.01
N ILE A 276 11.89 -19.12 -2.36
CA ILE A 276 11.50 -18.08 -3.31
C ILE A 276 12.54 -17.93 -4.42
N GLU A 277 12.07 -17.59 -5.61
CA GLU A 277 12.86 -16.93 -6.65
C GLU A 277 12.57 -15.44 -6.58
N VAL A 278 13.62 -14.64 -6.40
CA VAL A 278 13.53 -13.18 -6.35
C VAL A 278 14.30 -12.59 -7.51
N SER A 279 13.65 -11.69 -8.25
CA SER A 279 14.24 -10.85 -9.30
C SER A 279 14.05 -9.39 -8.90
N GLY A 280 15.12 -8.62 -8.82
CA GLY A 280 15.05 -7.24 -8.32
C GLY A 280 16.36 -6.48 -8.45
N VAL A 281 16.48 -5.38 -7.72
CA VAL A 281 17.69 -4.56 -7.67
C VAL A 281 18.47 -4.85 -6.39
N LEU A 282 19.73 -5.25 -6.53
CA LEU A 282 20.63 -5.36 -5.39
C LEU A 282 20.95 -3.95 -4.87
N GLU A 283 20.81 -3.77 -3.58
CA GLU A 283 21.16 -2.54 -2.89
C GLU A 283 22.17 -2.82 -1.78
N CYS A 284 23.09 -1.88 -1.55
CA CYS A 284 24.10 -1.98 -0.51
C CYS A 284 24.14 -0.69 0.32
N ASN A 285 24.13 -0.80 1.65
CA ASN A 285 24.33 0.35 2.53
C ASN A 285 25.83 0.63 2.77
N GLN A 286 26.13 1.73 3.46
CA GLN A 286 27.50 2.13 3.83
C GLN A 286 28.24 1.13 4.72
N HIS A 287 27.53 0.18 5.35
CA HIS A 287 28.09 -0.86 6.21
C HIS A 287 28.33 -2.19 5.47
N GLY A 288 28.06 -2.25 4.15
CA GLY A 288 28.23 -3.45 3.34
C GLY A 288 27.07 -4.44 3.45
N ILE A 289 25.98 -4.08 4.14
CA ILE A 289 24.77 -4.90 4.21
C ILE A 289 24.04 -4.80 2.88
N LYS A 290 23.75 -5.96 2.27
CA LYS A 290 23.02 -6.03 1.01
C LYS A 290 21.58 -6.49 1.22
N ARG A 291 20.70 -5.93 0.39
CA ARG A 291 19.30 -6.34 0.26
C ARG A 291 18.89 -6.40 -1.21
N ILE A 292 17.83 -7.13 -1.53
CA ILE A 292 17.21 -7.07 -2.86
C ILE A 292 15.91 -6.28 -2.75
N VAL A 293 15.75 -5.26 -3.60
CA VAL A 293 14.53 -4.46 -3.70
C VAL A 293 13.68 -4.95 -4.87
N VAL A 294 12.39 -5.17 -4.59
CA VAL A 294 11.36 -5.50 -5.58
C VAL A 294 10.27 -4.42 -5.57
N GLY A 295 9.98 -3.84 -6.73
CA GLY A 295 9.24 -2.58 -6.86
C GLY A 295 10.16 -1.36 -6.76
N SER A 296 11.38 -1.43 -7.31
CA SER A 296 12.37 -0.35 -7.28
C SER A 296 11.97 0.87 -8.12
N SER A 297 10.99 0.68 -9.00
CA SER A 297 10.23 1.70 -9.72
C SER A 297 8.75 1.32 -9.71
N ARG A 298 7.87 2.24 -10.11
CA ARG A 298 6.42 1.95 -10.10
C ARG A 298 6.04 0.95 -11.19
N GLU A 299 6.77 0.91 -12.29
CA GLU A 299 6.58 -0.03 -13.40
C GLU A 299 7.34 -1.35 -13.19
N ALA A 300 8.54 -1.33 -12.58
CA ALA A 300 9.34 -2.50 -12.14
C ALA A 300 9.21 -3.79 -12.99
N HIS A 301 9.18 -3.64 -14.32
CA HIS A 301 8.97 -4.77 -15.22
C HIS A 301 10.09 -5.80 -15.04
N GLY A 302 9.72 -7.04 -14.73
CA GLY A 302 10.65 -8.15 -14.52
C GLY A 302 11.15 -8.29 -13.07
N GLU A 303 10.75 -7.42 -12.15
CA GLU A 303 10.99 -7.61 -10.72
C GLU A 303 9.88 -8.46 -10.10
N SER A 304 10.23 -9.45 -9.29
CA SER A 304 9.27 -10.32 -8.62
C SER A 304 9.79 -11.04 -7.39
N ILE A 305 8.84 -11.46 -6.55
CA ILE A 305 9.03 -12.49 -5.53
C ILE A 305 8.06 -13.63 -5.87
N ARG A 306 8.59 -14.76 -6.32
CA ARG A 306 7.83 -15.96 -6.69
C ARG A 306 8.12 -17.08 -5.70
N VAL A 307 7.09 -17.64 -5.07
CA VAL A 307 7.29 -18.83 -4.21
C VAL A 307 7.48 -20.07 -5.08
N LEU A 308 8.46 -20.88 -4.72
CA LEU A 308 8.83 -22.14 -5.35
C LEU A 308 8.27 -23.27 -4.48
N GLY A 309 7.19 -23.91 -4.93
CA GLY A 309 6.56 -25.03 -4.23
C GLY A 309 5.06 -25.02 -4.31
#